data_AF-A0A9E0QH08-F1
#
_entry.id   AF-A0A9E0QH08-F1
#
_cell.length_a   1.000
_cell.length_b   1.000
_cell.length_c   1.000
_cell.angle_alpha   90.00
_cell.angle_beta   90.00
_cell.angle_gamma   90.00
#
_symmetry.space_group_name_H-M   'P 1'
#
loop_
_entity.id
_entity.type
_entity.pdbx_description
1 polymer ?
#
loop_
_entity_poly.entity_id
_entity_poly.type
_entity_poly.pdbx_seq_one_letter_code
_entity_poly.pdbx_strand_id
1 'polypeptide(L)'
;MKHSVRGLRVRYWRLGVKTAWVMEEIGKELPITIGVVINQGRVEQVKILAFRESRGWEVRYPAFTAQYLGAQMTPDKKMDTHVDGITGATLSVRAVTKVATLALFYHQQVTAAQDKSSQNKLSQNKETSPLVTETP
;
A
#
# COMPACT_ATOMS: atom_id res chain seq x y z
N MET A 1 23.83 -15.15 14.17
CA MET A 1 23.20 -13.98 14.83
C MET A 1 21.78 -13.85 14.32
N LYS A 2 20.78 -14.12 15.17
CA LYS A 2 19.36 -13.97 14.84
C LYS A 2 19.02 -12.49 14.99
N HIS A 3 18.99 -11.73 13.91
CA HIS A 3 18.40 -10.40 13.94
C HIS A 3 16.89 -10.57 14.06
N SER A 4 16.36 -10.41 15.28
CA SER A 4 14.93 -10.16 15.47
C SER A 4 14.62 -8.89 14.70
N VAL A 5 13.86 -9.00 13.61
CA VAL A 5 13.35 -7.85 12.88
C VAL A 5 12.38 -7.16 13.84
N ARG A 6 12.91 -6.25 14.65
CA ARG A 6 12.14 -5.39 15.55
C ARG A 6 11.17 -4.65 14.64
N GLY A 7 9.90 -5.06 14.70
CA GLY A 7 8.95 -4.92 13.61
C GLY A 7 8.98 -3.55 12.93
N LEU A 8 9.23 -3.55 11.62
CA LEU A 8 9.07 -2.38 10.78
C LEU A 8 7.59 -1.98 10.81
N ARG A 9 7.24 -1.03 11.69
CA ARG A 9 5.86 -0.54 11.81
C ARG A 9 5.61 0.41 10.64
N VAL A 10 4.95 -0.09 9.61
CA VAL A 10 4.48 0.74 8.50
C VAL A 10 3.25 1.52 8.96
N ARG A 11 3.29 2.85 8.83
CA ARG A 11 2.14 3.72 9.15
C ARG A 11 1.22 3.77 7.94
N TYR A 12 -0.06 3.54 8.18
CA TYR A 12 -1.08 3.62 7.15
C TYR A 12 -2.42 4.07 7.73
N TRP A 13 -3.27 4.57 6.84
CA TRP A 13 -4.66 4.90 7.12
C TRP A 13 -5.56 4.13 6.17
N ARG A 14 -6.78 3.84 6.59
CA ARG A 14 -7.78 3.15 5.76
C ARG A 14 -9.13 3.81 5.91
N LEU A 15 -9.83 3.95 4.79
CA LEU A 15 -11.21 4.41 4.69
C LEU A 15 -11.95 3.51 3.69
N GLY A 16 -12.75 2.56 4.20
CA GLY A 16 -13.44 1.57 3.37
C GLY A 16 -12.48 0.74 2.50
N VAL A 17 -12.62 0.87 1.17
CA VAL A 17 -11.79 0.19 0.16
C VAL A 17 -10.52 0.97 -0.23
N LYS A 18 -10.26 2.10 0.43
CA LYS A 18 -9.10 2.96 0.18
C LYS A 18 -8.09 2.87 1.33
N THR A 19 -6.80 2.82 1.01
CA THR A 19 -5.70 2.86 1.99
C THR A 19 -4.63 3.87 1.57
N ALA A 20 -4.07 4.59 2.54
CA ALA A 20 -2.93 5.48 2.33
C ALA A 20 -1.73 5.00 3.14
N TRP A 21 -0.58 4.90 2.49
CA TRP A 21 0.67 4.38 3.04
C TRP A 21 1.74 5.46 3.03
N VAL A 22 2.50 5.58 4.11
CA VAL A 22 3.71 6.41 4.14
C VAL A 22 4.89 5.52 4.53
N MET A 23 5.86 5.42 3.64
CA MET A 23 7.01 4.53 3.77
C MET A 23 8.31 5.27 3.47
N GLU A 24 9.40 4.75 4.00
CA GLU A 24 10.75 5.22 3.71
C GLU A 24 11.52 4.12 3.00
N GLU A 25 12.22 4.50 1.93
CA GLU A 25 13.12 3.62 1.19
C GLU A 25 14.40 4.37 0.85
N ILE A 26 15.53 3.68 0.91
CA ILE A 26 16.83 4.28 0.57
C ILE A 26 16.89 4.48 -0.94
N GLY A 27 17.24 5.70 -1.36
CA GLY A 27 17.58 5.99 -2.74
C GLY A 27 18.97 5.46 -3.09
N LYS A 28 19.91 6.38 -3.34
CA LYS A 28 21.33 6.07 -3.41
C LYS A 28 21.94 5.87 -2.02
N GLU A 29 21.68 6.82 -1.11
CA GLU A 29 22.37 6.92 0.18
C GLU A 29 21.44 7.38 1.32
N LEU A 30 20.37 8.13 1.02
CA LEU A 30 19.50 8.73 2.03
C LEU A 30 18.03 8.29 1.85
N PRO A 31 17.22 8.31 2.92
CA PRO A 31 15.83 7.89 2.84
C PRO A 31 14.97 8.89 2.06
N ILE A 32 14.16 8.34 1.15
CA ILE A 32 13.06 9.01 0.47
C ILE A 32 11.77 8.64 1.19
N THR A 33 11.01 9.64 1.65
CA THR A 33 9.69 9.42 2.26
C THR A 33 8.63 9.51 1.17
N ILE A 34 7.85 8.45 0.99
CA ILE A 34 6.95 8.26 -0.15
C ILE A 34 5.55 7.94 0.36
N GLY A 35 4.56 8.69 -0.14
CA GLY A 35 3.15 8.47 0.08
C GLY A 35 2.51 7.73 -1.09
N VAL A 36 1.71 6.70 -0.80
CA VAL A 36 0.96 5.95 -1.82
C VAL A 36 -0.49 5.76 -1.39
N VAL A 37 -1.43 6.12 -2.26
CA VAL A 37 -2.86 5.87 -2.07
C VAL A 37 -3.29 4.73 -2.98
N ILE A 38 -3.91 3.71 -2.40
CA ILE A 38 -4.50 2.57 -3.11
C ILE A 38 -6.01 2.63 -2.92
N ASN A 39 -6.77 2.54 -4.01
CA ASN A 39 -8.22 2.51 -4.01
C ASN A 39 -8.69 1.32 -4.85
N GLN A 40 -9.55 0.47 -4.29
CA GLN A 40 -10.07 -0.72 -4.98
C GLN A 40 -8.96 -1.59 -5.60
N GLY A 41 -7.85 -1.78 -4.88
CA GLY A 41 -6.71 -2.57 -5.34
C GLY A 41 -5.83 -1.92 -6.40
N ARG A 42 -6.08 -0.67 -6.78
CA ARG A 42 -5.30 0.09 -7.77
C ARG A 42 -4.62 1.28 -7.15
N VAL A 43 -3.44 1.63 -7.65
CA VAL A 43 -2.77 2.88 -7.27
C VAL A 43 -3.59 4.06 -7.76
N GLU A 44 -4.02 4.91 -6.83
CA GLU A 44 -4.72 6.17 -7.11
C GLU A 44 -3.72 7.34 -7.14
N GLN A 45 -2.69 7.29 -6.30
CA GLN A 45 -1.69 8.35 -6.22
C GLN A 45 -0.36 7.86 -5.66
N VAL A 46 0.74 8.39 -6.21
CA VAL A 46 2.09 8.31 -5.62
C VAL A 46 2.61 9.74 -5.43
N LYS A 47 3.21 10.03 -4.29
CA LYS A 47 3.80 11.34 -3.99
C LYS A 47 5.10 11.21 -3.20
N ILE A 48 6.11 11.97 -3.61
CA ILE A 48 7.34 12.13 -2.81
C ILE A 48 7.07 13.19 -1.74
N LEU A 49 7.16 12.79 -0.48
CA LEU A 49 6.86 13.63 0.69
C LEU A 49 8.13 14.29 1.25
N ALA A 50 9.26 13.59 1.19
CA ALA A 50 10.57 14.14 1.53
C ALA A 50 11.66 13.46 0.69
N PHE A 51 12.57 14.26 0.15
CA PHE A 51 13.70 13.81 -0.65
C PHE A 51 14.97 14.49 -0.13
N ARG A 52 15.99 13.70 0.20
CA ARG A 52 17.18 14.17 0.94
C ARG A 52 18.48 14.02 0.18
N GLU A 53 18.43 13.56 -1.08
CA GLU A 53 19.62 13.37 -1.91
C GLU A 53 19.89 14.56 -2.83
N SER A 54 21.13 14.67 -3.29
CA SER A 54 21.56 15.75 -4.19
C SER A 54 21.05 15.59 -5.63
N ARG A 55 20.69 14.37 -6.05
CA ARG A 55 20.31 14.02 -7.43
C ARG A 55 19.17 13.00 -7.42
N GLY A 56 18.45 12.90 -8.53
CA GLY A 56 17.32 11.98 -8.66
C GLY A 56 16.00 12.51 -8.10
N TRP A 57 15.95 13.82 -7.79
CA TRP A 57 14.77 14.51 -7.26
C TRP A 57 13.64 14.63 -8.30
N GLU A 58 13.94 14.36 -9.56
CA GLU A 58 13.01 14.35 -10.68
C GLU A 58 11.85 13.36 -10.47
N VAL A 59 12.04 12.31 -9.66
CA VAL A 59 10.97 11.38 -9.27
C VAL A 59 9.81 12.04 -8.50
N ARG A 60 9.98 13.28 -8.04
CA ARG A 60 8.91 14.05 -7.37
C ARG A 60 7.89 14.64 -8.33
N TYR A 61 8.22 14.73 -9.62
CA TYR A 61 7.38 15.43 -10.58
C TYR A 61 6.13 14.64 -10.93
N PRO A 62 4.95 15.30 -11.07
CA PRO A 62 3.71 14.64 -11.44
C PRO A 62 3.82 13.80 -12.72
N ALA A 63 4.58 14.28 -13.71
CA ALA A 63 4.80 13.57 -14.97
C ALA A 63 5.43 12.18 -14.77
N PHE A 64 6.35 12.04 -13.80
CA PHE A 64 6.91 10.73 -13.45
C PHE A 64 5.91 9.90 -12.63
N THR A 65 5.34 10.48 -11.56
CA THR A 65 4.45 9.72 -10.66
C THR A 65 3.13 9.29 -11.31
N ALA A 66 2.70 9.95 -12.39
CA ALA A 66 1.51 9.59 -13.14
C ALA A 66 1.62 8.20 -13.79
N GLN A 67 2.83 7.70 -14.05
CA GLN A 67 3.05 6.36 -14.60
C GLN A 67 2.54 5.24 -13.68
N TYR A 68 2.37 5.51 -12.38
CA TYR A 68 1.84 4.52 -11.43
C TYR A 68 0.31 4.49 -11.39
N LEU A 69 -0.39 5.45 -11.99
CA LEU A 69 -1.84 5.57 -11.87
C LEU A 69 -2.56 4.34 -12.46
N GLY A 70 -3.47 3.75 -11.69
CA GLY A 70 -4.26 2.58 -12.10
C GLY A 70 -3.53 1.24 -11.98
N ALA A 71 -2.22 1.26 -11.70
CA ALA A 71 -1.41 0.07 -11.57
C ALA A 71 -1.91 -0.85 -10.44
N GLN A 72 -1.80 -2.15 -10.66
CA GLN A 72 -2.30 -3.18 -9.74
C GLN A 72 -1.27 -4.30 -9.57
N MET A 73 -1.51 -5.14 -8.56
CA MET A 73 -0.65 -6.28 -8.26
C MET A 73 -1.02 -7.49 -9.13
N THR A 74 -0.03 -8.10 -9.76
CA THR A 74 -0.15 -9.39 -10.45
C THR A 74 -0.08 -10.56 -9.46
N PRO A 75 -0.49 -11.78 -9.87
CA PRO A 75 -0.34 -12.98 -9.02
C PRO A 75 1.09 -13.23 -8.53
N ASP A 76 2.10 -12.81 -9.31
CA ASP A 76 3.53 -12.95 -8.98
C ASP A 76 4.07 -11.86 -8.04
N LYS A 77 3.19 -11.08 -7.40
CA LYS A 77 3.53 -9.97 -6.50
C LYS A 77 4.38 -8.87 -7.18
N LYS A 78 4.14 -8.63 -8.46
CA LYS A 78 4.71 -7.52 -9.23
C LYS A 78 3.63 -6.54 -9.63
N MET A 79 4.02 -5.34 -10.01
CA MET A 79 3.11 -4.42 -10.67
C MET A 79 2.88 -4.83 -12.12
N ASP A 80 1.67 -4.66 -12.63
CA ASP A 80 1.31 -4.96 -14.03
C ASP A 80 1.73 -3.87 -15.02
N THR A 81 2.21 -2.73 -14.51
CA THR A 81 2.59 -1.55 -15.28
C THR A 81 4.12 -1.40 -15.30
N HIS A 82 4.67 -1.09 -16.47
CA HIS A 82 6.07 -0.70 -16.62
C HIS A 82 6.25 0.78 -16.27
N VAL A 83 7.36 1.11 -15.58
CA VAL A 83 7.69 2.49 -15.23
C VAL A 83 9.01 2.85 -15.89
N ASP A 84 8.97 3.86 -16.74
CA ASP A 84 10.14 4.40 -17.42
C ASP A 84 11.10 5.03 -16.41
N GLY A 85 12.39 4.75 -16.63
CA GLY A 85 13.45 5.31 -15.82
C GLY A 85 13.64 6.81 -16.06
N ILE A 86 14.35 7.44 -15.13
CA ILE A 86 14.91 8.78 -15.30
C ILE A 86 16.43 8.64 -15.34
N THR A 87 17.05 9.21 -16.38
CA THR A 87 18.51 9.22 -16.54
C THR A 87 19.19 9.79 -15.31
N GLY A 88 20.15 9.05 -14.74
CA GLY A 88 20.89 9.46 -13.54
C GLY A 88 20.12 9.30 -12.22
N ALA A 89 18.89 8.80 -12.24
CA ALA A 89 18.02 8.63 -11.07
C ALA A 89 17.53 7.19 -10.86
N THR A 90 18.22 6.20 -11.43
CA THR A 90 17.81 4.78 -11.42
C THR A 90 17.49 4.25 -10.02
N LEU A 91 18.29 4.61 -9.01
CA LEU A 91 18.08 4.16 -7.62
C LEU A 91 16.85 4.82 -7.00
N SER A 92 16.63 6.11 -7.27
CA SER A 92 15.41 6.82 -6.85
C SER A 92 14.16 6.22 -7.50
N VAL A 93 14.20 5.91 -8.81
CA VAL A 93 13.08 5.23 -9.51
C VAL A 93 12.80 3.86 -8.89
N ARG A 94 13.84 3.07 -8.62
CA ARG A 94 13.70 1.76 -7.96
C ARG A 94 13.07 1.87 -6.58
N ALA A 95 13.47 2.87 -5.78
CA ALA A 95 12.89 3.11 -4.47
C ALA A 95 11.38 3.40 -4.55
N VAL A 96 10.96 4.28 -5.48
CA VAL A 96 9.54 4.60 -5.68
C VAL A 96 8.76 3.39 -6.15
N THR A 97 9.27 2.64 -7.13
CA THR A 97 8.61 1.43 -7.64
C THR A 97 8.49 0.35 -6.57
N LYS A 98 9.51 0.17 -5.74
CA LYS A 98 9.47 -0.76 -4.61
C LYS A 98 8.40 -0.37 -3.61
N VAL A 99 8.31 0.90 -3.23
CA VAL A 99 7.29 1.39 -2.30
C VAL A 99 5.89 1.26 -2.88
N ALA A 100 5.66 1.59 -4.15
CA ALA A 100 4.36 1.40 -4.80
C ALA A 100 3.93 -0.08 -4.80
N THR A 101 4.85 -0.99 -5.10
CA THR A 101 4.60 -2.44 -5.07
C THR A 101 4.28 -2.92 -3.65
N LEU A 102 5.03 -2.47 -2.64
CA LEU A 102 4.76 -2.81 -1.24
C LEU A 102 3.41 -2.27 -0.76
N ALA A 103 3.01 -1.06 -1.16
CA ALA A 103 1.71 -0.49 -0.84
C ALA A 103 0.56 -1.33 -1.40
N LEU A 104 0.66 -1.79 -2.65
CA LEU A 104 -0.30 -2.69 -3.27
C LEU A 104 -0.38 -4.04 -2.52
N PHE A 105 0.78 -4.61 -2.17
CA PHE A 105 0.83 -5.85 -1.40
C PHE A 105 0.16 -5.70 -0.03
N TYR A 106 0.53 -4.67 0.73
CA TYR A 106 -0.03 -4.45 2.05
C TYR A 106 -1.53 -4.11 2.01
N HIS A 107 -1.99 -3.43 0.95
CA HIS A 107 -3.41 -3.21 0.73
C HIS A 107 -4.18 -4.54 0.71
N GLN A 108 -3.73 -5.55 -0.05
CA GLN A 108 -4.36 -6.87 -0.10
C GLN A 108 -4.41 -7.53 1.29
N GLN A 109 -3.35 -7.39 2.09
CA GLN A 109 -3.28 -7.98 3.43
C GLN A 109 -4.28 -7.35 4.40
N VAL A 110 -4.43 -6.02 4.38
CA VAL A 110 -5.30 -5.31 5.33
C VAL A 110 -6.77 -5.33 4.91
N THR A 111 -7.09 -5.46 3.62
CA THR A 111 -8.48 -5.64 3.16
C THR A 111 -8.95 -7.06 3.41
N ALA A 112 -8.14 -8.08 3.11
CA ALA A 112 -8.48 -9.49 3.36
C ALA A 112 -8.67 -9.82 4.85
N ALA A 113 -7.89 -9.19 5.74
CA ALA A 113 -8.06 -9.35 7.18
C ALA A 113 -9.42 -8.83 7.68
N GLN A 114 -10.00 -7.87 6.96
CA GLN A 114 -11.20 -7.17 7.38
C GLN A 114 -12.47 -7.85 6.89
N ASP A 115 -12.45 -8.43 5.70
CA ASP A 115 -13.52 -9.30 5.22
C ASP A 115 -13.76 -10.46 6.21
N LYS A 116 -12.67 -11.02 6.76
CA LYS A 116 -12.74 -12.04 7.82
C LYS A 116 -13.31 -11.51 9.14
N SER A 117 -12.95 -10.29 9.55
CA SER A 117 -13.48 -9.68 10.78
C SER A 117 -14.96 -9.28 10.68
N SER A 118 -15.40 -8.84 9.50
CA SER A 118 -16.79 -8.45 9.24
C SER A 118 -17.70 -9.69 9.12
N GLN A 119 -17.21 -10.77 8.50
CA GLN A 119 -17.91 -12.06 8.48
C GLN A 119 -18.04 -12.66 9.89
N ASN A 120 -17.01 -12.56 10.73
CA ASN A 120 -17.07 -13.08 12.09
C ASN A 120 -18.08 -12.32 12.98
N LYS A 121 -18.25 -10.99 12.78
CA LYS A 121 -19.28 -10.20 13.48
C LYS A 121 -20.71 -10.53 13.01
N LEU A 122 -20.91 -10.85 11.73
CA LEU A 122 -22.24 -11.22 11.21
C LEU A 122 -22.71 -12.60 11.71
N SER A 123 -21.78 -13.55 11.87
CA SER A 123 -22.10 -14.89 12.38
C SER A 123 -22.42 -14.89 13.89
N GLN A 124 -21.78 -14.03 14.69
CA GLN A 124 -22.06 -13.93 16.13
C GLN A 124 -23.41 -13.24 16.45
N ASN A 125 -23.97 -12.47 15.52
CA ASN A 125 -25.26 -11.81 15.70
C ASN A 125 -26.47 -12.68 15.29
N LYS A 126 -26.24 -13.89 14.75
CA LYS A 126 -27.32 -14.83 14.38
C LYS A 126 -27.77 -15.78 15.49
N GLU A 127 -27.07 -15.83 16.63
CA GLU A 127 -27.39 -16.70 17.77
C GLU A 127 -28.28 -16.06 18.84
N THR A 128 -28.76 -14.83 18.63
CA THR A 128 -29.69 -14.14 19.55
C THR A 128 -31.01 -13.77 18.87
N SER A 129 -31.72 -14.77 18.35
CA SER A 129 -33.17 -14.66 18.13
C SER A 129 -33.91 -15.35 19.27
N PRO A 130 -34.77 -14.67 20.06
CA PRO A 130 -35.62 -15.35 21.02
C PRO A 130 -36.62 -16.25 20.26
N LEU A 131 -36.77 -17.49 20.74
CA LEU A 131 -37.77 -18.43 20.26
C LEU A 131 -39.16 -17.78 20.33
N VAL A 132 -39.79 -17.62 19.17
CA VAL A 132 -41.24 -17.48 19.07
C VAL A 132 -41.83 -18.75 19.65
N THR A 133 -42.58 -18.63 20.74
CA THR A 133 -43.48 -19.71 21.17
C THR A 133 -44.88 -19.29 20.81
N GLU A 134 -45.42 -19.97 19.80
CA GLU A 134 -46.80 -19.92 19.36
C GLU A 134 -47.74 -20.44 20.48
N THR A 135 -48.71 -19.59 20.86
CA THR A 135 -50.16 -19.84 21.05
C THR A 135 -50.66 -20.96 22.01
N PRO A 136 -51.93 -20.93 22.49
CA PRO A 136 -53.18 -20.84 21.72
C PRO A 136 -54.05 -19.60 21.98
#